data_AF-G0MWU2-F1
#
_entry.id   AF-G0MWU2-F1
#
_cell.length_a   1.000
_cell.length_b   1.000
_cell.length_c   1.000
_cell.angle_alpha   90.00
_cell.angle_beta   90.00
_cell.angle_gamma   90.00
#
_symmetry.space_group_name_H-M   'P 1'
#
loop_
_entity.id
_entity.type
_entity.pdbx_description
1 polymer ?
#
loop_
_entity_poly.entity_id
_entity_poly.type
_entity_poly.pdbx_seq_one_letter_code
_entity_poly.pdbx_strand_id
1 'polypeptide(L)'
;MKMIVLYQLGCSIVTAITFYEFARVWWVGVRLINVDEGRNEVVVQPVESRRSVDESSAKAEPESVSLAAAPKPSCNICSVPYTETGTHTPRLIKECGHTICEQCVGKLLNAKHENLLICPFCQKPTIVNGPAGTLPKNFALLEYRTEVIERTLDTKKTV
;
A
#
# COMPACT_ATOMS: atom_id res chain seq x y z
N MET A 1 37.27 51.21 9.55
CA MET A 1 37.87 49.87 9.29
C MET A 1 37.52 48.83 10.36
N LYS A 2 37.71 49.08 11.67
CA LYS A 2 37.43 48.10 12.75
C LYS A 2 35.97 47.60 12.82
N MET A 3 34.99 48.48 12.59
CA MET A 3 33.55 48.11 12.60
C MET A 3 33.14 47.21 11.43
N ILE A 4 33.77 47.35 10.27
CA ILE A 4 33.48 46.55 9.07
C ILE A 4 34.01 45.12 9.25
N VAL A 5 35.20 44.98 9.87
CA VAL A 5 35.80 43.67 10.17
C VAL A 5 34.99 42.93 11.25
N LEU A 6 34.50 43.63 12.27
CA LEU A 6 33.60 43.05 13.29
C LEU A 6 32.26 42.57 12.69
N TYR A 7 31.70 43.34 11.75
CA TYR A 7 30.48 42.96 11.04
C TYR A 7 30.69 41.73 10.14
N GLN A 8 31.81 41.70 9.40
CA GLN A 8 32.15 40.56 8.55
C GLN A 8 32.37 39.28 9.36
N LEU A 9 33.07 39.37 10.50
CA LEU A 9 33.30 38.24 11.39
C LEU A 9 32.00 37.74 12.02
N GLY A 10 31.11 38.66 12.43
CA GLY A 10 29.79 38.32 12.96
C GLY A 10 28.91 37.59 11.94
N CYS A 11 28.89 38.06 10.69
CA CYS A 11 28.08 37.47 9.62
C CYS A 11 28.54 36.04 9.29
N SER A 12 29.86 35.79 9.25
CA SER A 12 30.43 34.45 9.02
C SER A 12 30.13 33.46 10.16
N ILE A 13 30.04 33.93 11.41
CA ILE A 13 29.68 33.06 12.55
C ILE A 13 28.22 32.65 12.46
N VAL A 14 27.32 33.59 12.13
CA VAL A 14 25.87 33.30 12.01
C VAL A 14 25.62 32.30 10.88
N THR A 15 26.28 32.46 9.72
CA THR A 15 26.12 31.51 8.60
C THR A 15 26.72 30.13 8.89
N ALA A 16 27.81 30.06 9.66
CA ALA A 16 28.38 28.78 10.09
C ALA A 16 27.46 28.02 11.07
N ILE A 17 26.83 28.72 12.02
CA ILE A 17 25.89 28.13 12.98
C ILE A 17 24.66 27.57 12.27
N THR A 18 24.06 28.34 11.36
CA THR A 18 22.89 27.86 10.61
C THR A 18 23.24 26.66 9.74
N PHE A 19 24.38 26.67 9.05
CA PHE A 19 24.85 25.53 8.27
C PHE A 19 25.10 24.28 9.12
N TYR A 20 25.66 24.43 10.32
CA TYR A 20 25.88 23.31 11.25
C TYR A 20 24.56 22.69 11.73
N GLU A 21 23.55 23.50 12.06
CA GLU A 21 22.23 22.99 12.44
C GLU A 21 21.53 22.26 11.27
N PHE A 22 21.63 22.79 10.05
CA PHE A 22 21.13 22.10 8.85
C PHE A 22 21.87 20.78 8.59
N ALA A 23 23.20 20.77 8.71
CA ALA A 23 24.02 19.57 8.55
C ALA A 23 23.70 18.51 9.62
N ARG A 24 23.40 18.91 10.87
CA ARG A 24 22.95 18.02 11.94
C ARG A 24 21.61 17.36 11.61
N VAL A 25 20.62 18.16 11.18
CA VAL A 25 19.30 17.63 10.80
C VAL A 25 19.43 16.65 9.61
N TRP A 26 20.25 16.99 8.62
CA TRP A 26 20.50 16.11 7.48
C TRP A 26 21.27 14.84 7.88
N TRP A 27 22.29 14.95 8.73
CA TRP A 27 23.03 13.78 9.23
C TRP A 27 22.16 12.82 10.04
N VAL A 28 21.27 13.35 10.89
CA VAL A 28 20.27 12.56 11.63
C VAL A 28 19.26 11.93 10.66
N GLY A 29 18.83 12.66 9.63
CA GLY A 29 17.92 12.14 8.59
C GLY A 29 18.52 10.99 7.76
N VAL A 30 19.81 11.08 7.41
CA VAL A 30 20.51 10.02 6.64
C VAL A 30 20.70 8.74 7.47
N ARG A 31 20.78 8.85 8.81
CA ARG A 31 20.90 7.68 9.70
C ARG A 31 19.63 6.84 9.81
N LEU A 32 18.47 7.33 9.40
CA LEU A 32 17.22 6.56 9.38
C LEU A 32 17.02 5.72 8.10
N ILE A 33 17.89 5.86 7.10
CA ILE A 33 17.79 5.13 5.83
C ILE A 33 18.68 3.88 5.79
N ASN A 34 19.56 3.68 6.78
CA ASN A 34 20.21 2.39 7.00
C ASN A 34 19.24 1.44 7.70
N VAL A 35 18.26 0.93 6.95
CA VAL A 35 17.58 -0.31 7.30
C VAL A 35 18.57 -1.41 6.98
N ASP A 36 19.20 -1.93 8.03
CA ASP A 36 20.02 -3.12 8.00
C ASP A 36 19.29 -4.25 7.27
N GLU A 37 20.03 -4.85 6.33
CA GLU A 37 19.66 -6.01 5.52
C GLU A 37 19.60 -7.27 6.41
N GLY A 38 18.58 -7.34 7.26
CA GLY A 38 18.30 -8.43 8.18
C GLY A 38 17.53 -9.57 7.50
N ARG A 39 18.28 -10.46 6.86
CA ARG A 39 17.87 -11.79 6.37
C ARG A 39 17.12 -12.58 7.46
N ASN A 40 15.80 -12.73 7.30
CA ASN A 40 15.03 -13.76 7.99
C ASN A 40 14.64 -14.85 6.99
N GLU A 41 15.39 -15.95 7.02
CA GLU A 41 15.04 -17.21 6.37
C GLU A 41 13.78 -17.79 7.02
N VAL A 42 12.67 -17.77 6.30
CA VAL A 42 11.49 -18.57 6.67
C VAL A 42 11.66 -19.94 6.02
N VAL A 43 12.05 -20.91 6.84
CA VAL A 43 12.07 -22.34 6.50
C VAL A 43 10.64 -22.79 6.21
N VAL A 44 10.35 -23.07 4.94
CA VAL A 44 9.11 -23.69 4.50
C VAL A 44 9.13 -25.16 4.91
N GLN A 45 8.20 -25.58 5.77
CA GLN A 45 7.89 -27.00 5.96
C GLN A 45 6.71 -27.41 5.07
N PRO A 46 6.73 -28.60 4.45
CA PRO A 46 5.64 -29.11 3.63
C PRO A 46 4.54 -29.71 4.53
N VAL A 47 3.28 -29.35 4.30
CA VAL A 47 2.15 -30.09 4.88
C VAL A 47 1.47 -30.91 3.79
N GLU A 48 1.56 -32.22 4.02
CA GLU A 48 1.04 -33.32 3.24
C GLU A 48 -0.47 -33.23 2.99
N SER A 49 -0.81 -33.55 1.74
CA SER A 49 -2.10 -33.97 1.19
C SER A 49 -3.02 -34.74 2.14
N ARG A 50 -4.30 -34.34 2.21
CA ARG A 50 -5.42 -35.29 2.18
C ARG A 50 -6.57 -34.77 1.32
N ARG A 51 -6.86 -35.56 0.27
CA ARG A 51 -8.05 -35.56 -0.57
C ARG A 51 -9.19 -36.32 0.10
N SER A 52 -10.42 -35.89 -0.15
CA SER A 52 -11.58 -36.71 -0.55
C SER A 52 -12.79 -35.76 -0.74
N VAL A 53 -13.28 -35.50 -1.98
CA VAL A 53 -14.29 -36.33 -2.72
C VAL A 53 -15.67 -36.01 -2.10
N ASP A 54 -16.68 -35.38 -2.73
CA ASP A 54 -17.24 -35.47 -4.09
C ASP A 54 -18.27 -34.33 -4.28
N GLU A 55 -18.36 -33.64 -5.43
CA GLU A 55 -18.99 -34.01 -6.72
C GLU A 55 -20.48 -33.63 -6.83
N SER A 56 -20.75 -32.61 -7.67
CA SER A 56 -21.83 -32.52 -8.67
C SER A 56 -21.83 -31.10 -9.25
N SER A 57 -22.08 -30.78 -10.52
CA SER A 57 -22.03 -31.45 -11.82
C SER A 57 -22.33 -30.34 -12.84
N ALA A 58 -21.58 -30.29 -13.95
CA ALA A 58 -21.94 -29.71 -15.25
C ALA A 58 -22.23 -28.17 -15.34
N LYS A 59 -21.84 -27.40 -16.35
CA LYS A 59 -21.17 -27.61 -17.64
C LYS A 59 -21.04 -26.21 -18.29
N ALA A 60 -19.83 -25.77 -18.65
CA ALA A 60 -19.50 -24.97 -19.84
C ALA A 60 -18.08 -24.37 -19.73
N GLU A 61 -17.18 -24.89 -20.55
CA GLU A 61 -15.99 -24.19 -21.09
C GLU A 61 -16.19 -24.17 -22.63
N PRO A 62 -15.43 -23.39 -23.44
CA PRO A 62 -14.38 -22.42 -23.11
C PRO A 62 -14.56 -21.09 -23.90
N GLU A 63 -13.52 -20.23 -23.90
CA GLU A 63 -13.23 -19.07 -24.78
C GLU A 63 -13.28 -17.71 -24.03
N SER A 64 -12.22 -16.88 -23.95
CA SER A 64 -10.87 -16.91 -24.53
C SER A 64 -9.92 -16.10 -23.63
N VAL A 65 -8.90 -16.75 -23.07
CA VAL A 65 -7.83 -16.06 -22.34
C VAL A 65 -6.81 -15.59 -23.36
N SER A 66 -6.88 -14.31 -23.73
CA SER A 66 -5.88 -13.64 -24.54
C SER A 66 -5.07 -12.67 -23.66
N LEU A 67 -3.74 -12.77 -23.80
CA LEU A 67 -2.69 -12.01 -23.14
C LEU A 67 -2.69 -12.11 -21.60
N ALA A 68 -1.69 -12.83 -21.07
CA ALA A 68 -1.37 -12.88 -19.64
C ALA A 68 -0.85 -11.49 -19.17
N ALA A 69 -1.80 -10.57 -19.03
CA ALA A 69 -1.61 -9.32 -18.31
C ALA A 69 -1.39 -9.66 -16.84
N ALA A 70 -0.45 -8.97 -16.23
CA ALA A 70 -0.17 -9.02 -14.81
C ALA A 70 -1.45 -9.00 -13.95
N PRO A 71 -1.54 -9.80 -12.87
CA PRO A 71 -2.67 -9.71 -11.95
C PRO A 71 -2.68 -8.31 -11.31
N LYS A 72 -3.65 -7.49 -11.75
CA LYS A 72 -3.92 -6.19 -11.15
C LYS A 72 -4.28 -6.36 -9.67
N PRO A 73 -3.91 -5.42 -8.79
CA PRO A 73 -4.32 -5.48 -7.40
C PRO A 73 -5.85 -5.49 -7.32
N SER A 74 -6.38 -6.42 -6.52
CA SER A 74 -7.82 -6.66 -6.39
C SER A 74 -8.26 -6.55 -4.94
N CYS A 75 -9.56 -6.35 -4.75
CA CYS A 75 -10.14 -6.24 -3.43
C CYS A 75 -10.21 -7.60 -2.72
N ASN A 76 -9.70 -7.69 -1.50
CA ASN A 76 -9.72 -8.94 -0.71
C ASN A 76 -11.12 -9.40 -0.25
N ILE A 77 -12.19 -8.64 -0.54
CA ILE A 77 -13.58 -8.99 -0.17
C ILE A 77 -14.37 -9.50 -1.38
N CYS A 78 -14.28 -8.81 -2.52
CA CYS A 78 -15.03 -9.17 -3.73
C CYS A 78 -14.15 -9.74 -4.85
N SER A 79 -12.83 -9.78 -4.66
CA SER A 79 -11.83 -10.25 -5.62
C SER A 79 -11.83 -9.53 -6.98
N VAL A 80 -12.51 -8.38 -7.09
CA VAL A 80 -12.55 -7.56 -8.30
C VAL A 80 -11.33 -6.63 -8.33
N PRO A 81 -10.64 -6.47 -9.49
CA PRO A 81 -9.53 -5.53 -9.64
C PRO A 81 -9.95 -4.10 -9.34
N TYR A 82 -9.05 -3.34 -8.71
CA TYR A 82 -9.30 -1.94 -8.39
C TYR A 82 -9.35 -1.07 -9.66
N THR A 83 -10.21 -0.05 -9.63
CA THR A 83 -10.37 0.94 -10.70
C THR A 83 -10.17 2.35 -10.14
N GLU A 84 -9.70 3.28 -10.95
CA GLU A 84 -9.47 4.67 -10.52
C GLU A 84 -10.76 5.42 -10.18
N THR A 85 -11.81 5.08 -10.92
CA THR A 85 -13.15 5.67 -10.81
C THR A 85 -14.21 4.57 -10.63
N GLY A 86 -15.34 4.94 -10.01
CA GLY A 86 -16.49 4.06 -9.82
C GLY A 86 -16.46 3.23 -8.53
N THR A 87 -17.21 2.12 -8.54
CA THR A 87 -17.53 1.30 -7.36
C THR A 87 -16.37 0.46 -6.85
N HIS A 88 -15.37 0.18 -7.69
CA HIS A 88 -14.16 -0.57 -7.34
C HIS A 88 -12.97 0.34 -7.03
N THR A 89 -13.23 1.59 -6.66
CA THR A 89 -12.20 2.49 -6.16
C THR A 89 -11.65 1.99 -4.82
N PRO A 90 -10.32 1.84 -4.65
CA PRO A 90 -9.71 1.46 -3.39
C PRO A 90 -9.80 2.61 -2.37
N ARG A 91 -10.49 2.38 -1.26
CA ARG A 91 -10.70 3.35 -0.17
C ARG A 91 -9.95 2.91 1.10
N LEU A 92 -9.26 3.85 1.73
CA LEU A 92 -8.50 3.65 2.96
C LEU A 92 -9.36 3.89 4.21
N ILE A 93 -9.36 2.95 5.13
CA ILE A 93 -9.97 3.11 6.45
C ILE A 93 -9.06 3.94 7.35
N LYS A 94 -9.55 5.09 7.84
CA LYS A 94 -8.76 6.09 8.57
C LYS A 94 -8.02 5.55 9.80
N GLU A 95 -8.67 4.71 10.60
CA GLU A 95 -8.09 4.23 11.88
C GLU A 95 -7.09 3.07 11.73
N CYS A 96 -7.04 2.40 10.58
CA CYS A 96 -6.21 1.20 10.42
C CYS A 96 -5.40 1.11 9.13
N GLY A 97 -5.67 1.95 8.13
CA GLY A 97 -4.96 1.96 6.86
C GLY A 97 -5.30 0.79 5.92
N HIS A 98 -6.20 -0.13 6.29
CA HIS A 98 -6.63 -1.19 5.38
C HIS A 98 -7.41 -0.62 4.21
N THR A 99 -7.22 -1.24 3.05
CA THR A 99 -7.87 -0.81 1.80
C THR A 99 -9.00 -1.75 1.42
N ILE A 100 -10.16 -1.17 1.08
CA ILE A 100 -11.37 -1.89 0.68
C ILE A 100 -12.02 -1.16 -0.51
N CYS A 101 -12.67 -1.90 -1.40
CA CYS A 101 -13.39 -1.30 -2.52
C CYS A 101 -14.57 -0.43 -2.05
N GLU A 102 -14.87 0.68 -2.74
CA GLU A 102 -15.98 1.59 -2.38
C GLU A 102 -17.33 0.86 -2.23
N GLN A 103 -17.65 -0.06 -3.14
CA GLN A 103 -18.86 -0.88 -3.07
C GLN A 103 -18.91 -1.71 -1.78
N CYS A 104 -17.78 -2.29 -1.41
CA CYS A 104 -17.63 -3.17 -0.27
C CYS A 104 -17.79 -2.37 1.03
N VAL A 105 -17.20 -1.17 1.10
CA VAL A 105 -17.41 -0.22 2.20
C VAL A 105 -18.88 0.17 2.30
N GLY A 106 -19.55 0.48 1.18
CA GLY A 106 -20.97 0.81 1.17
C GLY A 106 -21.84 -0.29 1.77
N LYS A 107 -21.57 -1.56 1.41
CA LYS A 107 -22.25 -2.72 2.00
C LYS A 107 -22.02 -2.82 3.52
N LEU A 108 -20.78 -2.59 3.98
CA LEU A 108 -20.44 -2.64 5.41
C LEU A 108 -21.12 -1.52 6.21
N LEU A 109 -21.21 -0.31 5.65
CA LEU A 109 -21.90 0.83 6.28
C LEU A 109 -23.41 0.58 6.35
N ASN A 110 -24.00 0.08 5.26
CA ASN A 110 -25.44 -0.20 5.19
C ASN A 110 -25.86 -1.32 6.15
N ALA A 111 -24.98 -2.29 6.43
CA ALA A 111 -25.29 -3.41 7.32
C ALA A 111 -25.50 -2.98 8.79
N LYS A 112 -24.88 -1.88 9.23
CA LYS A 112 -24.93 -1.43 10.63
C LYS A 112 -25.79 -0.18 10.87
N HIS A 113 -26.25 0.50 9.82
CA HIS A 113 -27.08 1.72 9.89
C HIS A 113 -26.51 2.90 10.74
N GLU A 114 -25.28 2.83 11.26
CA GLU A 114 -24.78 3.72 12.32
C GLU A 114 -23.57 4.60 11.96
N ASN A 115 -23.31 4.90 10.67
CA ASN A 115 -22.09 5.62 10.24
C ASN A 115 -20.77 4.99 10.77
N LEU A 116 -20.85 3.74 11.25
CA LEU A 116 -19.79 3.02 11.91
C LEU A 116 -19.29 1.91 11.01
N LEU A 117 -18.06 2.05 10.52
CA LEU A 117 -17.38 1.05 9.72
C LEU A 117 -16.49 0.20 10.63
N ILE A 118 -16.69 -1.10 10.67
CA ILE A 118 -15.74 -2.03 11.29
C ILE A 118 -14.86 -2.64 10.21
N CYS A 119 -13.54 -2.51 10.37
CA CYS A 119 -12.61 -3.15 9.44
C CYS A 119 -12.72 -4.68 9.52
N PRO A 120 -12.93 -5.41 8.41
CA PRO A 120 -13.02 -6.87 8.41
C PRO A 120 -11.69 -7.57 8.67
N PHE A 121 -10.55 -6.88 8.50
CA PHE A 121 -9.22 -7.46 8.67
C PHE A 121 -8.67 -7.32 10.09
N CYS A 122 -8.93 -6.19 10.75
CA CYS A 122 -8.38 -5.89 12.08
C CYS A 122 -9.43 -5.51 13.12
N GLN A 123 -10.72 -5.56 12.77
CA GLN A 123 -11.87 -5.30 13.64
C GLN A 123 -11.88 -3.91 14.30
N LYS A 124 -11.02 -2.99 13.85
CA LYS A 124 -11.01 -1.61 14.36
C LYS A 124 -12.27 -0.85 13.91
N PRO A 125 -13.00 -0.19 14.82
CA PRO A 125 -14.10 0.70 14.48
C PRO A 125 -13.58 2.00 13.87
N THR A 126 -14.32 2.55 12.93
CA THR A 126 -14.02 3.83 12.27
C THR A 126 -15.32 4.57 12.01
N ILE A 127 -15.41 5.82 12.46
CA ILE A 127 -16.58 6.67 12.23
C ILE A 127 -16.44 7.31 10.84
N VAL A 128 -17.41 7.08 9.98
CA VAL A 128 -17.46 7.62 8.61
C VAL A 128 -18.66 8.56 8.50
N ASN A 129 -18.38 9.87 8.52
CA ASN A 129 -19.40 10.90 8.36
C ASN A 129 -19.73 11.09 6.87
N GLY A 130 -20.52 10.19 6.30
CA GLY A 130 -21.02 10.26 4.92
C GLY A 130 -20.91 8.95 4.14
N PRO A 131 -21.07 9.00 2.80
CA PRO A 131 -21.00 7.80 1.96
C PRO A 131 -19.57 7.23 1.90
N ALA A 132 -19.47 5.99 1.41
CA ALA A 132 -18.19 5.30 1.23
C ALA A 132 -17.14 6.11 0.42
N GLY A 133 -17.61 6.97 -0.51
CA GLY A 133 -16.77 7.83 -1.33
C GLY A 133 -16.03 8.94 -0.57
N THR A 134 -16.42 9.24 0.67
CA THR A 134 -15.77 10.26 1.53
C THR A 134 -14.42 9.76 2.08
N LEU A 135 -14.19 8.44 2.08
CA LEU A 135 -12.91 7.87 2.49
C LEU A 135 -11.81 8.21 1.47
N PRO A 136 -10.57 8.45 1.92
CA PRO A 136 -9.46 8.74 1.02
C PRO A 136 -9.17 7.56 0.08
N LYS A 137 -8.79 7.87 -1.17
CA LYS A 137 -8.39 6.86 -2.16
C LYS A 137 -6.98 6.36 -1.87
N ASN A 138 -6.73 5.08 -2.13
CA ASN A 138 -5.37 4.53 -2.15
C ASN A 138 -4.77 4.65 -3.56
N PHE A 139 -4.03 5.73 -3.82
CA PHE A 139 -3.40 5.96 -5.13
C PHE A 139 -2.27 4.97 -5.43
N ALA A 140 -1.59 4.41 -4.42
CA ALA A 140 -0.52 3.45 -4.63
C ALA A 140 -0.99 2.14 -5.30
N LEU A 141 -2.24 1.72 -5.02
CA LEU A 141 -2.84 0.56 -5.69
C LEU A 141 -3.35 0.89 -7.10
N LEU A 142 -3.60 2.16 -7.40
CA LEU A 142 -4.04 2.60 -8.71
C LEU A 142 -2.86 2.80 -9.67
N GLU A 143 -1.69 3.15 -9.15
CA GLU A 143 -0.46 3.34 -9.91
C GLU A 143 0.27 2.02 -10.24
N TYR A 144 -0.42 0.86 -10.17
CA TYR A 144 0.21 -0.43 -10.46
C TYR A 144 0.76 -0.46 -11.88
N ARG A 145 2.08 -0.38 -11.98
CA ARG A 145 2.80 -0.41 -13.25
C ARG A 145 3.16 -1.85 -13.59
N THR A 146 2.75 -2.31 -14.76
CA THR A 146 2.98 -3.66 -15.28
C THR A 146 4.47 -4.05 -15.40
N GLU A 147 5.40 -3.10 -15.20
CA GLU A 147 6.86 -3.27 -15.30
C GLU A 147 7.46 -4.30 -14.32
N VAL A 148 6.80 -4.59 -13.18
CA VAL A 148 7.33 -5.54 -12.19
C VAL A 148 7.31 -6.98 -12.71
N ILE A 149 6.47 -7.28 -13.69
CA ILE A 149 6.20 -8.65 -14.13
C ILE A 149 7.29 -9.16 -15.07
N GLU A 150 7.85 -8.29 -15.90
CA GLU A 150 8.89 -8.66 -16.88
C GLU A 150 10.09 -9.33 -16.19
N ARG A 151 10.56 -8.78 -15.05
CA ARG A 151 11.67 -9.37 -14.28
C ARG A 151 11.33 -10.73 -13.65
N THR A 152 10.08 -10.93 -13.23
CA THR A 152 9.66 -12.20 -12.62
C THR A 152 9.46 -13.31 -13.65
N LEU A 153 9.11 -12.97 -14.89
CA LEU A 153 9.02 -13.91 -16.01
C LEU A 153 10.42 -14.31 -16.51
N ASP A 154 11.38 -13.37 -16.52
CA ASP A 154 12.77 -13.67 -16.89
C ASP A 154 13.45 -14.62 -15.88
N THR A 155 13.12 -14.50 -14.60
CA THR A 155 13.65 -15.40 -13.55
C THR A 155 13.05 -16.81 -13.65
N LYS A 156 11.81 -16.96 -14.13
CA LYS A 156 11.18 -18.27 -14.37
C LYS A 156 11.63 -18.95 -15.67
N LYS A 157 12.17 -18.20 -16.63
CA LYS A 157 12.69 -18.73 -17.90
C LYS A 157 14.12 -19.27 -17.79
N THR A 158 14.81 -18.98 -16.68
CA THR A 158 16.21 -19.33 -16.42
C THR A 158 16.39 -20.48 -15.42
N VAL A 159 15.30 -21.15 -15.00
CA VAL A 159 15.32 -22.36 -14.17
C VAL A 159 14.75 -23.54 -14.96
#